data_AF-A0A1S6FIP6-F1
#
_entry.id   AF-A0A1S6FIP6-F1
#
_cell.length_a   1.000
_cell.length_b   1.000
_cell.length_c   1.000
_cell.angle_alpha   90.00
_cell.angle_beta   90.00
_cell.angle_gamma   90.00
#
_symmetry.space_group_name_H-M   'P 1'
#
loop_
_entity.id
_entity.type
_entity.pdbx_description
1 polymer ?
#
loop_
_entity_poly.entity_id
_entity_poly.type
_entity_poly.pdbx_seq_one_letter_code
_entity_poly.pdbx_strand_id
1 'polypeptide(L)'
;MSAIRRGAGDAAVRRAGDRNPDHPSFEPSALSDDARETAAITGLAAAEPAALLLALRRIGPADIVITGGQSSGDALRKLVLEGLSGWAFTTPRLSVRPAGTGDLFTGMLVARVAAGAFVVDAAAPAVSITYAMLEATPEAPWSEMPIETQLAELAAVASTLRPTPLPLDTL
;
A
#
# COMPACT_ATOMS: atom_id res chain seq x y z
N MET A 1 26.96 -61.49 5.87
CA MET A 1 25.96 -61.44 4.78
C MET A 1 24.58 -61.18 5.40
N SER A 2 23.90 -60.10 5.00
CA SER A 2 22.43 -59.84 5.01
C SER A 2 21.59 -60.17 6.27
N ALA A 3 20.60 -59.40 6.73
CA ALA A 3 19.86 -58.28 6.14
C ALA A 3 19.11 -57.50 7.24
N ILE A 4 18.76 -56.26 6.88
CA ILE A 4 17.97 -55.28 7.62
C ILE A 4 16.47 -55.61 7.56
N ARG A 5 15.74 -55.49 8.68
CA ARG A 5 14.33 -55.07 8.71
C ARG A 5 14.02 -54.31 10.01
N ARG A 6 13.78 -53.01 9.91
CA ARG A 6 12.96 -52.25 10.88
C ARG A 6 11.75 -51.72 10.11
N GLY A 7 10.60 -52.33 10.37
CA GLY A 7 9.30 -51.81 10.02
C GLY A 7 8.64 -51.30 11.30
N ALA A 8 8.23 -50.04 11.29
CA ALA A 8 7.22 -49.45 12.17
C ALA A 8 6.97 -48.03 11.65
N GLY A 9 6.20 -47.93 10.56
CA GLY A 9 5.55 -46.68 10.21
C GLY A 9 4.13 -46.77 10.73
N ASP A 10 3.78 -45.97 11.74
CA ASP A 10 2.42 -45.47 11.91
C ASP A 10 2.40 -44.27 12.86
N ALA A 11 2.06 -43.11 12.32
CA ALA A 11 1.45 -41.99 13.05
C ALA A 11 0.80 -41.07 12.02
N ALA A 12 -0.38 -41.52 11.59
CA ALA A 12 -1.48 -40.77 11.00
C ALA A 12 -1.27 -39.25 10.84
N VAL A 13 -1.07 -38.84 9.58
CA VAL A 13 -1.34 -37.49 9.09
C VAL A 13 -2.83 -37.20 9.29
N ARG A 14 -3.16 -36.37 10.29
CA ARG A 14 -4.50 -35.77 10.41
C ARG A 14 -4.67 -34.77 9.27
N ARG A 15 -5.56 -35.10 8.33
CA ARG A 15 -5.98 -34.22 7.23
C ARG A 15 -6.82 -33.06 7.74
N ALA A 16 -6.69 -31.95 7.02
CA ALA A 16 -7.63 -30.85 6.85
C ALA A 16 -9.08 -31.22 7.15
N GLY A 17 -9.76 -30.46 8.02
CA GLY A 17 -11.17 -30.72 8.33
C GLY A 17 -11.91 -29.65 9.12
N ASP A 18 -11.30 -29.02 10.12
CA ASP A 18 -12.03 -28.04 10.95
C ASP A 18 -11.81 -26.61 10.44
N ARG A 19 -12.57 -26.24 9.41
CA ARG A 19 -12.79 -24.83 9.03
C ARG A 19 -14.14 -24.39 9.55
N ASN A 20 -14.13 -23.40 10.44
CA ASN A 20 -15.31 -22.65 10.85
C ASN A 20 -15.87 -21.90 9.61
N PRO A 21 -17.12 -22.14 9.18
CA PRO A 21 -17.66 -21.63 7.92
C PRO A 21 -17.93 -20.11 7.89
N ASP A 22 -17.84 -19.41 9.02
CA ASP A 22 -18.21 -17.99 9.12
C ASP A 22 -17.04 -17.00 9.09
N HIS A 23 -15.80 -17.47 8.88
CA HIS A 23 -14.66 -16.57 8.65
C HIS A 23 -14.33 -16.49 7.15
N PRO A 24 -14.34 -15.29 6.52
CA PRO A 24 -13.82 -15.15 5.17
C PRO A 24 -12.34 -15.55 5.17
N SER A 25 -12.02 -16.64 4.49
CA SER A 25 -10.65 -17.09 4.26
C SER A 25 -9.91 -16.03 3.46
N PHE A 26 -9.04 -15.30 4.15
CA PHE A 26 -8.19 -14.26 3.57
C PHE A 26 -6.94 -14.91 2.96
N GLU A 27 -6.85 -14.89 1.63
CA GLU A 27 -5.69 -15.36 0.87
C GLU A 27 -4.60 -14.27 0.83
N PRO A 28 -3.40 -14.48 1.41
CA PRO A 28 -2.32 -13.48 1.46
C PRO A 28 -1.79 -13.04 0.07
N SER A 29 -2.11 -13.81 -0.97
CA SER A 29 -1.75 -13.53 -2.37
C SER A 29 -2.56 -12.39 -3.00
N ALA A 30 -3.63 -11.92 -2.35
CA ALA A 30 -4.47 -10.82 -2.82
C ALA A 30 -3.98 -9.42 -2.38
N LEU A 31 -2.94 -9.35 -1.53
CA LEU A 31 -2.37 -8.10 -1.03
C LEU A 31 -1.42 -7.47 -2.06
N SER A 32 -1.52 -6.16 -2.25
CA SER A 32 -0.46 -5.37 -2.90
C SER A 32 0.85 -5.52 -2.13
N ASP A 33 1.98 -5.31 -2.81
CA ASP A 33 3.31 -5.40 -2.20
C ASP A 33 3.44 -4.48 -0.98
N ASP A 34 3.01 -3.23 -1.11
CA ASP A 34 2.93 -2.23 -0.04
C ASP A 34 2.11 -2.71 1.18
N ALA A 35 1.00 -3.43 0.95
CA ALA A 35 0.17 -3.95 2.05
C ALA A 35 0.84 -5.13 2.77
N ARG A 36 1.65 -5.92 2.05
CA ARG A 36 2.46 -6.99 2.63
C ARG A 36 3.63 -6.45 3.44
N GLU A 37 4.32 -5.45 2.94
CA GLU A 37 5.40 -4.76 3.67
C GLU A 37 4.86 -4.15 4.97
N THR A 38 3.72 -3.48 4.87
CA THR A 38 3.08 -2.86 6.03
C THR A 38 2.65 -3.90 7.08
N ALA A 39 2.10 -5.04 6.66
CA ALA A 39 1.78 -6.14 7.57
C ALA A 39 3.04 -6.77 8.19
N ALA A 40 4.14 -6.86 7.45
CA ALA A 40 5.41 -7.37 7.98
C ALA A 40 6.00 -6.45 9.07
N ILE A 41 5.86 -5.13 8.89
CA ILE A 41 6.37 -4.14 9.86
C ILE A 41 5.48 -4.06 11.11
N THR A 42 4.16 -4.11 10.95
CA THR A 42 3.20 -3.87 12.05
C THR A 42 2.68 -5.14 12.71
N GLY A 43 2.80 -6.29 12.06
CA GLY A 43 2.11 -7.53 12.44
C GLY A 43 0.59 -7.49 12.21
N LEU A 44 0.05 -6.43 11.61
CA LEU A 44 -1.37 -6.23 11.39
C LEU A 44 -1.73 -6.52 9.92
N ALA A 45 -2.28 -7.70 9.66
CA ALA A 45 -2.94 -7.97 8.39
C ALA A 45 -4.35 -7.35 8.41
N ALA A 46 -4.67 -6.51 7.42
CA ALA A 46 -5.99 -5.89 7.25
C ALA A 46 -6.49 -5.03 8.44
N ALA A 47 -5.63 -4.20 9.02
CA ALA A 47 -6.06 -3.20 10.02
C ALA A 47 -6.77 -2.01 9.36
N GLU A 48 -7.67 -1.36 10.12
CA GLU A 48 -8.24 -0.07 9.75
C GLU A 48 -7.13 0.99 9.56
N PRO A 49 -7.29 1.95 8.61
CA PRO A 49 -6.27 2.95 8.28
C PRO A 49 -5.66 3.68 9.47
N ALA A 50 -6.48 4.11 10.43
CA ALA A 50 -6.03 4.82 11.62
C ALA A 50 -5.18 3.94 12.54
N ALA A 51 -5.62 2.70 12.78
CA ALA A 51 -4.90 1.74 13.60
C ALA A 51 -3.50 1.45 13.04
N LEU A 52 -3.40 1.43 11.70
CA LEU A 52 -2.14 1.17 11.02
C LEU A 52 -1.14 2.31 11.17
N LEU A 53 -1.58 3.55 10.99
CA LEU A 53 -0.74 4.73 11.21
C LEU A 53 -0.27 4.82 12.67
N LEU A 54 -1.15 4.53 13.63
CA LEU A 54 -0.81 4.49 15.05
C LEU A 54 0.21 3.40 15.38
N ALA A 55 0.08 2.21 14.78
CA ALA A 55 1.04 1.13 14.96
C ALA A 55 2.43 1.50 14.43
N LEU A 56 2.51 2.08 13.23
CA LEU A 56 3.79 2.51 12.65
C LEU A 56 4.43 3.66 13.45
N ARG A 57 3.63 4.61 13.97
CA ARG A 57 4.14 5.71 14.80
C ARG A 57 4.83 5.21 16.07
N ARG A 58 4.33 4.11 16.66
CA ARG A 58 4.97 3.50 17.84
C ARG A 58 6.37 2.95 17.56
N ILE A 59 6.73 2.76 16.29
CA ILE A 59 8.06 2.30 15.88
C ILE A 59 9.07 3.46 15.83
N GLY A 60 8.61 4.72 15.80
CA GLY A 60 9.48 5.90 15.95
C GLY A 60 9.26 7.07 14.98
N PRO A 61 8.85 6.87 13.71
CA PRO A 61 8.66 7.99 12.79
C PRO A 61 7.54 8.94 13.27
N ALA A 62 7.82 10.25 13.22
CA ALA A 62 6.83 11.27 13.52
C ALA A 62 5.83 11.44 12.36
N ASP A 63 6.33 11.37 11.13
CA ASP A 63 5.55 11.49 9.91
C ASP A 63 5.66 10.21 9.08
N ILE A 64 4.53 9.75 8.55
CA ILE A 64 4.40 8.44 7.92
C ILE A 64 3.57 8.59 6.65
N VAL A 65 4.01 7.98 5.56
CA VAL A 65 3.21 7.85 4.34
C VAL A 65 3.15 6.39 3.93
N ILE A 66 1.94 5.88 3.72
CA ILE A 66 1.68 4.52 3.23
C ILE A 66 1.19 4.64 1.80
N THR A 67 1.97 4.11 0.85
CA THR A 67 1.78 4.28 -0.59
C THR A 67 0.76 3.33 -1.21
N GLY A 68 0.45 2.20 -0.54
CA GLY A 68 -0.43 1.16 -1.08
C GLY A 68 -0.95 0.17 -0.03
N GLY A 69 -1.61 0.66 1.02
CA GLY A 69 -2.04 -0.21 2.12
C GLY A 69 -3.49 -0.70 2.07
N GLN A 70 -4.38 0.03 1.38
CA GLN A 70 -5.83 -0.18 1.51
C GLN A 70 -6.52 -0.04 0.15
N SER A 71 -6.91 -1.17 -0.43
CA SER A 71 -7.78 -1.25 -1.60
C SER A 71 -9.17 -1.62 -1.11
N SER A 72 -10.17 -0.74 -1.28
CA SER A 72 -11.57 -1.08 -1.02
C SER A 72 -12.30 -1.10 -2.36
N GLY A 73 -12.46 -2.29 -2.95
CA GLY A 73 -13.03 -2.43 -4.29
C GLY A 73 -12.25 -1.63 -5.34
N ASP A 74 -12.92 -0.67 -5.97
CA ASP A 74 -12.41 0.13 -7.09
C ASP A 74 -11.63 1.38 -6.67
N ALA A 75 -11.21 1.48 -5.41
CA ALA A 75 -10.45 2.62 -4.91
C ALA A 75 -9.12 2.21 -4.26
N LEU A 76 -8.10 3.02 -4.48
CA LEU A 76 -6.80 2.95 -3.80
C LEU A 76 -6.67 4.11 -2.82
N ARG A 77 -6.19 3.82 -1.62
CA ARG A 77 -5.93 4.84 -0.60
C ARG A 77 -4.46 4.92 -0.27
N LYS A 78 -3.95 6.15 -0.24
CA LYS A 78 -2.68 6.52 0.37
C LYS A 78 -2.95 7.18 1.72
N LEU A 79 -2.25 6.74 2.74
CA LEU A 79 -2.45 7.22 4.11
C LEU A 79 -1.27 8.11 4.49
N VAL A 80 -1.56 9.22 5.15
CA VAL A 80 -0.54 10.16 5.64
C VAL A 80 -0.79 10.40 7.12
N LEU A 81 0.28 10.37 7.90
CA LEU A 81 0.34 10.85 9.26
C LEU A 81 1.37 11.98 9.30
N GLU A 82 0.99 13.12 9.86
CA GLU A 82 1.89 14.23 10.16
C GLU A 82 1.68 14.62 11.63
N GLY A 83 2.72 14.40 12.44
CA GLY A 83 2.65 14.52 13.90
C GLY A 83 1.59 13.62 14.55
N LEU A 84 0.39 14.16 14.80
CA LEU A 84 -0.76 13.48 15.41
C LEU A 84 -2.02 13.55 14.56
N SER A 85 -1.90 14.01 13.32
CA SER A 85 -3.02 14.20 12.41
C SER A 85 -2.90 13.21 11.26
N GLY A 86 -4.01 12.55 10.92
CA GLY A 86 -4.06 11.50 9.91
C GLY A 86 -4.96 11.89 8.75
N TRP A 87 -4.58 11.51 7.54
CA TRP A 87 -5.36 11.75 6.33
C TRP A 87 -5.31 10.57 5.37
N ALA A 88 -6.36 10.46 4.55
CA ALA A 88 -6.41 9.56 3.42
C ALA A 88 -6.58 10.34 2.11
N PHE A 89 -5.79 9.96 1.11
CA PHE A 89 -5.94 10.37 -0.28
C PHE A 89 -6.52 9.18 -1.05
N THR A 90 -7.65 9.38 -1.71
CA THR A 90 -8.35 8.30 -2.43
C THR A 90 -8.33 8.57 -3.92
N THR A 91 -7.97 7.57 -4.71
CA THR A 91 -8.07 7.58 -6.17
C THR A 91 -8.84 6.35 -6.65
N PRO A 92 -9.46 6.40 -7.84
CA PRO A 92 -9.88 5.19 -8.52
C PRO A 92 -8.72 4.21 -8.68
N ARG A 93 -9.04 2.93 -8.69
CA ARG A 93 -8.10 1.84 -9.00
C ARG A 93 -8.10 1.62 -10.50
N LEU A 94 -6.91 1.65 -11.09
CA LEU A 94 -6.72 1.36 -12.51
C LEU A 94 -6.23 -0.08 -12.68
N SER A 95 -6.48 -0.65 -13.86
CA SER A 95 -6.05 -1.98 -14.29
C SER A 95 -4.53 -2.06 -14.50
N VAL A 96 -3.91 -0.94 -14.88
CA VAL A 96 -2.49 -0.82 -15.18
C VAL A 96 -1.62 -1.00 -13.94
N ARG A 97 -0.46 -1.66 -14.12
CA ARG A 97 0.54 -1.88 -13.07
C ARG A 97 1.97 -1.69 -13.60
N PRO A 98 2.36 -0.48 -14.02
CA PRO A 98 3.74 -0.21 -14.37
C PRO A 98 4.64 -0.31 -13.13
N ALA A 99 5.91 -0.61 -13.33
CA ALA A 99 6.91 -0.53 -12.27
C ALA A 99 7.20 0.94 -11.90
N GLY A 100 7.75 1.18 -10.71
CA GLY A 100 8.24 2.51 -10.32
C GLY A 100 7.17 3.53 -9.90
N THR A 101 5.91 3.13 -9.72
CA THR A 101 4.84 4.04 -9.23
C THR A 101 5.14 4.58 -7.83
N GLY A 102 5.73 3.74 -6.99
CA GLY A 102 6.21 4.11 -5.66
C GLY A 102 7.40 5.10 -5.73
N ASP A 103 8.33 4.88 -6.65
CA ASP A 103 9.49 5.75 -6.85
C ASP A 103 9.08 7.14 -7.33
N LEU A 104 8.19 7.20 -8.32
CA LEU A 104 7.63 8.46 -8.81
C LEU A 104 6.94 9.22 -7.68
N PHE A 105 6.05 8.56 -6.94
CA PHE A 105 5.35 9.17 -5.81
C PHE A 105 6.33 9.69 -4.75
N THR A 106 7.28 8.85 -4.34
CA THR A 106 8.26 9.15 -3.29
C THR A 106 9.17 10.29 -3.70
N GLY A 107 9.68 10.29 -4.94
CA GLY A 107 10.54 11.36 -5.46
C GLY A 107 9.84 12.72 -5.43
N MET A 108 8.57 12.78 -5.84
CA MET A 108 7.79 14.02 -5.78
C MET A 108 7.46 14.48 -4.36
N LEU A 109 7.13 13.54 -3.47
CA LEU A 109 6.85 13.81 -2.07
C LEU A 109 8.10 14.40 -1.41
N VAL A 110 9.23 13.69 -1.50
CA VAL A 110 10.51 14.09 -0.89
C VAL A 110 11.00 15.41 -1.47
N ALA A 111 10.89 15.65 -2.78
CA ALA A 111 11.29 16.93 -3.37
C ALA A 111 10.51 18.11 -2.78
N ARG A 112 9.21 17.96 -2.53
CA ARG A 112 8.36 19.00 -1.93
C ARG A 112 8.62 19.18 -0.44
N VAL A 113 8.79 18.09 0.31
CA VAL A 113 9.15 18.15 1.74
C VAL A 113 10.53 18.79 1.91
N ALA A 114 11.50 18.45 1.06
CA ALA A 114 12.82 19.08 1.07
C ALA A 114 12.77 20.58 0.72
N ALA A 115 11.75 21.02 -0.02
CA ALA A 115 11.46 22.43 -0.27
C ALA A 115 10.69 23.12 0.86
N GLY A 116 10.42 22.43 1.98
CA GLY A 116 9.79 22.98 3.19
C GLY A 116 8.27 22.80 3.25
N ALA A 117 7.66 22.01 2.36
CA ALA A 117 6.25 21.70 2.44
C ALA A 117 5.95 20.70 3.58
N PHE A 118 4.78 20.84 4.20
CA PHE A 118 4.20 19.81 5.04
C PHE A 118 3.96 18.52 4.23
N VAL A 119 4.10 17.36 4.88
CA VAL A 119 3.95 16.03 4.27
C VAL A 119 2.56 15.87 3.65
N VAL A 120 1.51 16.32 4.33
CA VAL A 120 0.13 16.26 3.80
C VAL A 120 -0.03 17.13 2.54
N ASP A 121 0.54 18.33 2.55
CA ASP A 121 0.48 19.26 1.41
C ASP A 121 1.34 18.78 0.23
N ALA A 122 2.46 18.11 0.52
CA ALA A 122 3.33 17.49 -0.47
C ALA A 122 2.70 16.23 -1.09
N ALA A 123 1.94 15.46 -0.31
CA ALA A 123 1.31 14.23 -0.75
C ALA A 123 0.21 14.49 -1.78
N ALA A 124 -0.62 15.53 -1.61
CA ALA A 124 -1.74 15.82 -2.50
C ALA A 124 -1.34 15.92 -4.01
N PRO A 125 -0.35 16.75 -4.41
CA PRO A 125 0.12 16.80 -5.78
C PRO A 125 0.85 15.51 -6.18
N ALA A 126 1.59 14.86 -5.28
CA ALA A 126 2.27 13.60 -5.59
C ALA A 126 1.27 12.49 -5.94
N VAL A 127 0.16 12.38 -5.20
CA VAL A 127 -0.94 11.45 -5.53
C VAL A 127 -1.56 11.81 -6.87
N SER A 128 -1.89 13.09 -7.08
CA SER A 128 -2.57 13.56 -8.29
C SER A 128 -1.74 13.26 -9.55
N ILE A 129 -0.44 13.56 -9.49
CA ILE A 129 0.50 13.30 -10.60
C ILE A 129 0.66 11.79 -10.83
N THR A 130 0.88 11.01 -9.76
CA THR A 130 1.06 9.56 -9.92
C THR A 130 -0.17 8.94 -10.58
N TYR A 131 -1.36 9.37 -10.17
CA TYR A 131 -2.62 8.91 -10.76
C TYR A 131 -2.76 9.32 -12.22
N ALA A 132 -2.46 10.58 -12.58
CA ALA A 132 -2.47 11.03 -13.97
C ALA A 132 -1.48 10.26 -14.86
N MET A 133 -0.29 9.92 -14.34
CA MET A 133 0.67 9.06 -15.07
C MET A 133 0.11 7.66 -15.30
N LEU A 134 -0.58 7.09 -14.31
CA LEU A 134 -1.24 5.80 -14.46
C LEU A 134 -2.37 5.87 -15.50
N GLU A 135 -3.19 6.92 -15.50
CA GLU A 135 -4.24 7.11 -16.52
C GLU A 135 -3.67 7.23 -17.94
N ALA A 136 -2.51 7.86 -18.08
CA ALA A 136 -1.81 8.01 -19.36
C ALA A 136 -1.01 6.76 -19.77
N THR A 137 -0.85 5.77 -18.88
CA THR A 137 -0.08 4.55 -19.17
C THR A 137 -0.91 3.61 -20.06
N PRO A 138 -0.39 3.15 -21.22
CA PRO A 138 -1.13 2.23 -22.07
C PRO A 138 -1.48 0.91 -21.38
N GLU A 139 -2.65 0.34 -21.68
CA GLU A 139 -3.05 -1.00 -21.26
C GLU A 139 -2.38 -2.09 -22.13
N ALA A 140 -1.05 -2.11 -22.18
CA ALA A 140 -0.28 -3.18 -22.80
C ALA A 140 0.66 -3.84 -21.77
N PRO A 141 1.00 -5.12 -21.96
CA PRO A 141 1.99 -5.78 -21.11
C PRO A 141 3.31 -5.01 -21.15
N TRP A 142 3.92 -4.81 -19.96
CA TRP A 142 5.22 -4.14 -19.82
C TRP A 142 5.23 -2.66 -20.23
N SER A 143 4.05 -2.02 -20.32
CA SER A 143 3.99 -0.58 -20.53
C SER A 143 4.65 0.17 -19.39
N GLU A 144 5.57 1.06 -19.76
CA GLU A 144 6.22 2.00 -18.87
C GLU A 144 5.36 3.25 -18.68
N MET A 145 5.52 3.92 -17.53
CA MET A 145 4.90 5.23 -17.32
C MET A 145 5.48 6.26 -18.30
N PRO A 146 4.65 7.07 -18.98
CA PRO A 146 5.09 8.02 -20.02
C PRO A 146 5.70 9.32 -19.44
N ILE A 147 6.57 9.20 -18.43
CA ILE A 147 7.10 10.32 -17.63
C ILE A 147 7.76 11.38 -18.52
N GLU A 148 8.62 10.98 -19.45
CA GLU A 148 9.34 11.92 -20.33
C GLU A 148 8.38 12.75 -21.19
N THR A 149 7.41 12.08 -21.82
CA THR A 149 6.44 12.72 -22.71
C THR A 149 5.40 13.56 -21.97
N GLN A 150 5.21 13.31 -20.67
CA GLN A 150 4.20 13.98 -19.85
C GLN A 150 4.79 15.01 -18.87
N LEU A 151 6.12 15.18 -18.84
CA LEU A 151 6.81 16.02 -17.86
C LEU A 151 6.30 17.47 -17.82
N ALA A 152 5.95 18.04 -18.97
CA ALA A 152 5.39 19.39 -19.05
C ALA A 152 3.97 19.47 -18.43
N GLU A 153 3.16 18.43 -18.63
CA GLU A 153 1.83 18.34 -18.01
C GLU A 153 1.94 18.12 -16.50
N LEU A 154 2.93 17.35 -16.03
CA LEU A 154 3.20 17.15 -14.60
C LEU A 154 3.44 18.45 -13.83
N ALA A 155 4.13 19.40 -14.46
CA ALA A 155 4.37 20.72 -13.87
C ALA A 155 3.08 21.57 -13.81
N ALA A 156 2.11 21.30 -14.68
CA ALA A 156 0.85 22.02 -14.80
C ALA A 156 -0.31 21.38 -14.00
N VAL A 157 -0.17 20.13 -13.54
CA VAL A 157 -1.17 19.47 -12.69
C VAL A 157 -1.28 20.21 -11.36
N ALA A 158 -2.31 21.04 -11.26
CA ALA A 158 -2.77 21.57 -9.98
C ALA A 158 -3.36 20.42 -9.16
N SER A 159 -2.99 20.30 -7.89
CA SER A 159 -3.57 19.28 -7.02
C SER A 159 -5.05 19.59 -6.76
N THR A 160 -5.94 18.79 -7.34
CA THR A 160 -7.38 18.83 -7.06
C THR A 160 -7.78 17.85 -5.96
N LEU A 161 -6.93 16.87 -5.65
CA LEU A 161 -7.23 15.87 -4.62
C LEU A 161 -7.23 16.52 -3.24
N ARG A 162 -8.34 16.37 -2.53
CA ARG A 162 -8.46 16.82 -1.14
C ARG A 162 -8.23 15.63 -0.21
N PRO A 163 -7.34 15.76 0.79
CA PRO A 163 -7.23 14.74 1.83
C PRO A 163 -8.52 14.68 2.62
N THR A 164 -8.95 13.46 2.96
CA THR A 164 -10.01 13.24 3.94
C THR A 164 -9.36 12.99 5.30
N PRO A 165 -9.71 13.76 6.35
CA PRO A 165 -9.21 13.49 7.71
C PRO A 165 -9.56 12.07 8.16
N LEU A 166 -8.62 11.43 8.83
CA LEU A 166 -8.84 10.17 9.52
C LEU A 166 -8.99 10.46 11.02
N PRO A 167 -10.07 10.00 11.67
CA PRO A 167 -10.15 10.06 13.12
C PRO A 167 -9.06 9.15 13.68
N LEU A 168 -8.07 9.75 14.34
CA LEU A 168 -7.02 9.03 15.06
C LEU A 168 -7.38 8.82 16.54
N ASP A 169 -8.56 9.29 16.90
CA ASP A 169 -9.23 9.15 18.17
C ASP A 169 -9.45 7.66 18.42
N THR A 170 -8.81 7.13 19.47
CA THR A 170 -8.94 5.78 20.03
C THR A 170 -8.28 4.60 19.29
N LEU A 171 -7.03 4.34 19.66
CA LEU A 171 -6.62 3.01 20.17
C LEU A 171 -6.20 3.13 21.63
#